data_AF-A0A9P6SAN4-F1
#
_entry.id   AF-A0A9P6SAN4-F1
#
_cell.length_a   1.000
_cell.length_b   1.000
_cell.length_c   1.000
_cell.angle_alpha   90.00
_cell.angle_beta   90.00
_cell.angle_gamma   90.00
#
_symmetry.space_group_name_H-M   'P 1'
#
loop_
_entity.id
_entity.type
_entity.pdbx_description
1 polymer ?
#
loop_
_entity_poly.entity_id
_entity_poly.type
_entity_poly.pdbx_seq_one_letter_code
_entity_poly.pdbx_strand_id
1 'polypeptide(L)'
;MAPPPPPPPPPPPGGGPPPPPPPPGGGPPKATALPPPSKDRSALLSQIQSGTRLKKADTNDRSAPSVATPKSSIGGAGVVPRPPAISGNSAPVASTGAGSAAPPQLGGLFAGGMPKLKSRSGGLDTGGNQQNATLDHRGEK
;
A
#
# COMPACT_ATOMS: atom_id res chain seq x y z
N MET A 1 -38.00 55.50 -63.46
CA MET A 1 -38.53 54.13 -63.36
C MET A 1 -37.77 53.44 -62.25
N ALA A 2 -38.45 52.85 -61.27
CA ALA A 2 -37.77 52.12 -60.18
C ALA A 2 -37.14 50.82 -60.73
N PRO A 3 -35.98 50.38 -60.20
CA PRO A 3 -35.35 49.14 -60.66
C PRO A 3 -36.23 47.92 -60.33
N PRO A 4 -36.17 46.85 -61.14
CA PRO A 4 -36.94 45.64 -60.86
C PRO A 4 -36.45 45.00 -59.55
N PRO A 5 -37.35 44.32 -58.81
CA PRO A 5 -36.97 43.64 -57.59
C PRO A 5 -35.94 42.53 -57.88
N PRO A 6 -35.03 42.23 -56.94
CA PRO A 6 -34.06 41.17 -57.11
C PRO A 6 -34.75 39.79 -57.22
N PRO A 7 -34.15 38.83 -57.94
CA PRO A 7 -34.69 37.48 -58.04
C PRO A 7 -34.71 36.80 -56.66
N PRO A 8 -35.65 35.85 -56.43
CA PRO A 8 -35.68 35.08 -55.19
C PRO A 8 -34.42 34.23 -55.04
N PRO A 9 -33.98 33.97 -53.80
CA PRO A 9 -32.82 33.12 -53.55
C PRO A 9 -33.07 31.69 -54.04
N PRO A 10 -32.03 30.97 -54.48
CA PRO A 10 -32.16 29.57 -54.85
C PRO A 10 -32.60 28.72 -53.66
N PRO A 11 -33.36 27.64 -53.90
CA PRO A 11 -33.75 26.72 -52.83
C PRO A 11 -32.51 26.06 -52.21
N PRO A 12 -32.52 25.79 -50.89
CA PRO A 12 -31.41 25.12 -50.24
C PRO A 12 -31.20 23.71 -50.82
N PRO A 13 -29.95 23.24 -50.94
CA PRO A 13 -29.67 21.86 -51.32
C PRO A 13 -30.42 20.90 -50.40
N GLY A 14 -31.19 19.98 -50.99
CA GLY A 14 -31.90 18.94 -50.25
C GLY A 14 -30.92 18.17 -49.37
N GLY A 15 -31.22 18.08 -48.07
CA GLY A 15 -30.40 17.34 -47.11
C GLY A 15 -30.26 15.89 -47.54
N GLY A 16 -29.02 15.41 -47.64
CA GLY A 16 -28.72 13.99 -47.85
C GLY A 16 -29.31 13.12 -46.72
N PRO A 17 -29.37 11.79 -46.91
CA PRO A 17 -29.90 10.89 -45.91
C PRO A 17 -29.20 11.08 -44.56
N PRO A 18 -29.93 10.96 -43.44
CA PRO A 18 -29.36 11.16 -42.12
C PRO A 18 -28.16 10.22 -41.91
N PRO A 19 -27.12 10.67 -41.19
CA PRO A 19 -25.98 9.82 -40.88
C PRO A 19 -26.43 8.55 -40.14
N PRO A 20 -25.78 7.40 -40.37
CA PRO A 20 -26.11 6.16 -39.67
C PRO A 20 -25.88 6.31 -38.16
N PRO A 21 -26.64 5.58 -37.34
CA PRO A 21 -26.48 5.63 -35.89
C PRO A 21 -25.09 5.14 -35.46
N PRO A 22 -24.52 5.71 -34.39
CA PRO A 22 -23.25 5.25 -33.86
C PRO A 22 -23.35 3.79 -33.37
N PRO A 23 -22.28 2.99 -33.48
CA PRO A 23 -22.27 1.62 -32.98
C PRO A 23 -22.48 1.60 -31.44
N PRO A 24 -23.14 0.56 -30.89
CA PRO A 24 -23.29 0.42 -29.44
C PRO A 24 -21.91 0.37 -28.75
N GLY A 25 -21.62 1.38 -27.95
CA GLY A 25 -20.36 1.50 -27.22
C GLY A 25 -20.28 0.52 -26.05
N GLY A 26 -19.52 -0.57 -26.22
CA GLY A 26 -19.03 -1.42 -25.13
C GLY A 26 -17.63 -1.00 -24.69
N GLY A 27 -17.52 0.18 -24.05
CA GLY A 27 -16.28 0.65 -23.44
C GLY A 27 -16.22 0.33 -21.94
N PRO A 28 -15.03 0.26 -21.31
CA PRO A 28 -14.89 0.12 -19.86
C PRO A 28 -15.65 1.24 -19.12
N PRO A 29 -16.11 1.02 -17.87
CA PRO A 29 -16.88 2.04 -17.16
C PRO A 29 -16.08 3.33 -17.09
N LYS A 30 -16.66 4.38 -17.68
CA LYS A 30 -16.17 5.76 -17.56
C LYS A 30 -15.96 6.03 -16.07
N ALA A 31 -14.77 6.50 -15.69
CA ALA A 31 -14.53 7.03 -14.34
C ALA A 31 -15.75 7.88 -13.96
N THR A 32 -16.45 7.48 -12.90
CA THR A 32 -17.71 8.09 -12.49
C THR A 32 -17.48 9.59 -12.41
N ALA A 33 -18.11 10.32 -13.33
CA ALA A 33 -18.14 11.77 -13.24
C ALA A 33 -18.61 12.13 -11.83
N LEU A 34 -17.93 13.10 -11.21
CA LEU A 34 -18.31 13.59 -9.88
C LEU A 34 -19.83 13.80 -9.88
N PRO A 35 -20.58 13.21 -8.91
CA PRO A 35 -22.03 13.27 -8.94
C PRO A 35 -22.48 14.73 -9.06
N PRO A 36 -23.50 15.02 -9.88
CA PRO A 36 -23.99 16.38 -10.06
C PRO A 36 -24.34 16.96 -8.68
N PRO A 37 -24.17 18.28 -8.47
CA PRO A 37 -24.47 18.90 -7.18
C PRO A 37 -25.92 18.60 -6.82
N SER A 38 -26.11 17.71 -5.84
CA SER A 38 -27.43 17.37 -5.33
C SER A 38 -27.94 18.52 -4.46
N LYS A 39 -29.27 18.63 -4.31
CA LYS A 39 -29.90 19.58 -3.39
C LYS A 39 -29.37 19.42 -1.95
N ASP A 40 -28.87 18.23 -1.62
CA ASP A 40 -28.27 17.90 -0.33
C ASP A 40 -26.87 18.48 -0.14
N ARG A 41 -26.21 18.97 -1.21
CA ARG A 41 -24.87 19.56 -1.13
C ARG A 41 -24.85 20.80 -0.24
N SER A 42 -25.85 21.66 -0.33
CA SER A 42 -25.92 22.85 0.54
C SER A 42 -26.07 22.45 2.01
N ALA A 43 -26.94 21.47 2.31
CA ALA A 43 -27.09 20.93 3.66
C ALA A 43 -25.79 20.29 4.18
N LEU A 44 -25.10 19.50 3.34
CA LEU A 44 -23.80 18.92 3.66
C LEU A 44 -22.75 19.99 3.96
N LEU A 45 -22.68 21.05 3.14
CA LEU A 45 -21.74 22.16 3.36
C LEU A 45 -22.04 22.89 4.67
N SER A 46 -23.31 23.12 5.00
CA SER A 46 -23.69 23.68 6.30
C SER A 46 -23.29 22.78 7.47
N GLN A 47 -23.43 21.45 7.34
CA GLN A 47 -22.98 20.49 8.35
C GLN A 47 -21.45 20.44 8.50
N ILE A 48 -20.69 20.61 7.40
CA ILE A 48 -19.23 20.73 7.45
C ILE A 48 -18.83 22.01 8.18
N GLN A 49 -19.50 23.13 7.89
CA GLN A 49 -19.26 24.41 8.56
C GLN A 49 -19.59 24.37 10.05
N SER A 50 -20.66 23.66 10.45
CA SER A 50 -20.97 23.46 11.87
C SER A 50 -19.97 22.54 12.57
N GLY A 51 -19.25 21.71 11.81
CA GLY A 51 -18.34 20.70 12.34
C GLY A 51 -19.05 19.54 13.05
N THR A 52 -18.28 18.51 13.39
CA THR A 52 -18.75 17.39 14.21
C THR A 52 -17.66 16.94 15.18
N ARG A 53 -18.05 16.48 16.37
CA ARG A 53 -17.10 15.96 17.36
C ARG A 53 -16.75 14.53 17.02
N LEU A 54 -15.47 14.28 16.76
CA LEU A 54 -14.96 12.94 16.50
C LEU A 54 -14.65 12.21 17.82
N LYS A 55 -14.70 10.88 17.77
CA LYS A 55 -14.24 10.01 18.86
C LYS A 55 -12.71 9.99 18.90
N LYS A 56 -12.15 9.71 20.08
CA LYS A 56 -10.71 9.44 20.21
C LYS A 56 -10.37 8.15 19.45
N ALA A 57 -9.22 8.16 18.79
CA ALA A 57 -8.63 7.01 18.11
C ALA A 57 -7.12 7.00 18.39
N ASP A 58 -6.60 5.85 18.81
CA ASP A 58 -5.17 5.65 18.94
C ASP A 58 -4.53 5.64 17.54
N THR A 59 -3.58 6.55 17.30
CA THR A 59 -2.92 6.68 16.00
C THR A 59 -1.52 6.09 16.08
N ASN A 60 -1.25 5.04 15.30
CA ASN A 60 0.09 4.51 15.11
C ASN A 60 0.77 5.24 13.94
N ASP A 61 1.32 6.42 14.22
CA ASP A 61 2.02 7.24 13.23
C ASP A 61 3.48 6.79 13.07
N ARG A 62 3.79 6.22 11.90
CA ARG A 62 5.14 5.77 11.51
C ARG A 62 5.75 6.64 10.41
N SER A 63 5.32 7.90 10.30
CA SER A 63 5.82 8.85 9.30
C SER A 63 7.15 9.52 9.69
N ALA A 64 7.64 9.30 10.92
CA ALA A 64 8.90 9.87 11.38
C ALA A 64 10.09 9.38 10.53
N PRO A 65 11.10 10.23 10.27
CA PRO A 65 12.26 9.86 9.48
C PRO A 65 13.12 8.82 10.21
N SER A 66 13.54 7.79 9.50
CA SER A 66 14.48 6.79 10.02
C SER A 66 15.88 7.37 10.09
N VAL A 67 16.28 7.88 11.25
CA VAL A 67 17.68 8.24 11.51
C VAL A 67 18.42 6.95 11.83
N ALA A 68 19.32 6.53 10.94
CA ALA A 68 20.34 5.56 11.30
C ALA A 68 21.21 6.18 12.39
N THR A 69 21.00 5.79 13.65
CA THR A 69 21.98 6.06 14.70
C THR A 69 23.28 5.40 14.25
N PRO A 70 24.38 6.14 13.98
CA PRO A 70 25.67 5.48 13.85
C PRO A 70 25.86 4.70 15.14
N LYS A 71 26.23 3.42 15.03
CA LYS A 71 26.48 2.52 16.16
C LYS A 71 27.46 3.22 17.12
N SER A 72 26.94 3.93 18.12
CA SER A 72 27.75 4.51 19.19
C SER A 72 28.03 3.37 20.15
N SER A 73 29.14 2.68 19.88
CA SER A 73 29.83 1.94 20.92
C SER A 73 30.16 2.92 22.04
N ILE A 74 29.87 2.50 23.27
CA ILE A 74 30.41 3.03 24.52
C ILE A 74 29.71 4.29 25.03
N GLY A 75 29.14 4.14 26.23
CA GLY A 75 28.49 5.22 26.96
C GLY A 75 29.46 6.22 27.55
N GLY A 76 28.89 7.34 27.98
CA GLY A 76 29.44 8.17 29.04
C GLY A 76 30.41 9.26 28.61
N ALA A 77 29.98 10.50 28.90
CA ALA A 77 30.76 11.72 29.11
C ALA A 77 31.49 12.33 27.90
N GLY A 78 31.22 13.61 27.69
CA GLY A 78 31.66 14.36 26.52
C GLY A 78 33.17 14.55 26.43
N VAL A 79 33.66 14.61 25.20
CA VAL A 79 34.97 15.12 24.81
C VAL A 79 34.87 15.71 23.39
N VAL A 80 35.36 16.94 23.25
CA VAL A 80 35.73 17.77 22.07
C VAL A 80 35.63 17.19 20.64
N PRO A 81 35.30 18.02 19.61
CA PRO A 81 35.25 17.58 18.23
C PRO A 81 36.66 17.46 17.66
N ARG A 82 37.13 16.22 17.43
CA ARG A 82 38.29 15.94 16.59
C ARG A 82 37.81 15.30 15.29
N PRO A 83 38.20 15.80 14.10
CA PRO A 83 37.88 15.10 12.86
C PRO A 83 38.70 13.81 12.78
N PRO A 84 38.08 12.63 12.55
CA PRO A 84 38.84 11.42 12.28
C PRO A 84 39.29 11.39 10.82
N ALA A 85 40.55 11.00 10.64
CA ALA A 85 41.26 10.91 9.37
C ALA A 85 40.59 9.94 8.39
N ILE A 86 40.72 10.24 7.10
CA ILE A 86 40.44 9.31 6.01
C ILE A 86 41.34 8.07 6.14
N SER A 87 40.76 6.89 6.34
CA SER A 87 41.53 5.65 6.27
C SER A 87 40.69 4.54 5.67
N GLY A 88 40.92 4.33 4.37
CA GLY A 88 41.07 3.02 3.73
C GLY A 88 39.94 2.02 3.90
N ASN A 89 39.26 1.74 2.78
CA ASN A 89 38.46 0.54 2.56
C ASN A 89 39.14 -0.72 3.11
N SER A 90 38.47 -1.42 4.01
CA SER A 90 38.74 -2.82 4.31
C SER A 90 37.42 -3.51 4.58
N ALA A 91 36.86 -4.10 3.53
CA ALA A 91 35.81 -5.09 3.65
C ALA A 91 36.35 -6.27 4.49
N PRO A 92 35.58 -6.84 5.44
CA PRO A 92 35.89 -8.16 5.92
C PRO A 92 35.48 -9.16 4.83
N VAL A 93 36.43 -9.48 3.95
CA VAL A 93 36.39 -10.70 3.16
C VAL A 93 37.05 -11.82 3.97
N ALA A 94 36.50 -13.01 3.77
CA ALA A 94 36.97 -14.34 4.16
C ALA A 94 36.28 -14.92 5.42
N SER A 95 35.75 -16.14 5.40
CA SER A 95 35.68 -17.14 4.34
C SER A 95 34.90 -18.37 4.83
N THR A 96 34.10 -18.93 3.93
CA THR A 96 33.86 -20.37 3.72
C THR A 96 33.42 -21.24 4.92
N GLY A 97 32.11 -21.49 4.98
CA GLY A 97 31.51 -22.67 5.60
C GLY A 97 30.16 -22.95 4.95
N ALA A 98 30.09 -24.00 4.15
CA ALA A 98 28.91 -24.40 3.41
C ALA A 98 27.73 -24.73 4.34
N GLY A 99 26.52 -24.32 3.95
CA GLY A 99 25.27 -24.84 4.52
C GLY A 99 24.28 -23.77 4.94
N SER A 100 23.30 -23.52 4.07
CA SER A 100 21.99 -22.89 4.33
C SER A 100 21.99 -21.50 4.98
N ALA A 101 21.56 -20.51 4.20
CA ALA A 101 21.29 -19.14 4.62
C ALA A 101 20.44 -19.08 5.90
N ALA A 102 21.10 -18.89 7.04
CA ALA A 102 20.41 -18.46 8.24
C ALA A 102 20.03 -16.98 8.04
N PRO A 103 18.74 -16.60 8.17
CA PRO A 103 18.35 -15.20 8.12
C PRO A 103 19.11 -14.42 9.20
N PRO A 104 19.31 -13.10 9.02
CA PRO A 104 20.02 -12.27 9.97
C PRO A 104 19.49 -12.54 11.38
N GLN A 105 20.36 -13.09 12.23
CA GLN A 105 19.96 -13.52 13.57
C GLN A 105 19.54 -12.28 14.34
N LEU A 106 18.28 -12.27 14.80
CA LEU A 106 17.64 -11.17 15.52
C LEU A 106 18.28 -10.97 16.89
N GLY A 107 19.49 -10.41 16.95
CA GLY A 107 20.16 -9.93 18.18
C GLY A 107 20.19 -10.92 19.35
N GLY A 108 20.35 -12.22 19.09
CA GLY A 108 20.36 -13.25 20.15
C GLY A 108 19.00 -13.61 20.74
N LEU A 109 17.88 -13.00 20.31
CA LEU A 109 16.53 -13.26 20.83
C LEU A 109 16.07 -14.72 20.63
N PHE A 110 16.61 -15.40 19.62
CA PHE A 110 16.34 -16.82 19.35
C PHE A 110 17.59 -17.69 19.52
N ALA A 111 18.58 -17.26 20.31
CA ALA A 111 19.79 -18.04 20.56
C ALA A 111 19.51 -19.41 21.22
N GLY A 112 18.30 -19.61 21.77
CA GLY A 112 17.79 -20.90 22.26
C GLY A 112 16.71 -21.57 21.39
N GLY A 113 16.52 -21.12 20.14
CA GLY A 113 15.45 -21.57 19.24
C GLY A 113 14.15 -20.79 19.39
N MET A 114 13.23 -20.97 18.43
CA MET A 114 11.92 -20.29 18.42
C MET A 114 10.98 -20.93 19.45
N PRO A 115 10.40 -20.16 20.39
CA PRO A 115 9.39 -20.68 21.31
C PRO A 115 8.19 -21.26 20.54
N LYS A 116 7.82 -22.51 20.83
CA LYS A 116 6.66 -23.18 20.21
C LYS A 116 5.43 -22.97 21.08
N LEU A 117 4.32 -22.58 20.45
CA LEU A 117 3.03 -22.44 21.13
C LEU A 117 2.47 -23.83 21.49
N LYS A 118 1.81 -23.94 22.64
CA LYS A 118 0.99 -25.11 22.97
C LYS A 118 -0.16 -25.26 21.97
N SER A 119 -0.56 -26.49 21.66
CA SER A 119 -1.75 -26.76 20.84
C SER A 119 -3.00 -26.15 21.48
N ARG A 120 -3.82 -25.49 20.66
CA ARG A 120 -5.14 -24.99 21.01
C ARG A 120 -6.11 -25.53 19.97
N SER A 121 -7.25 -26.05 20.39
CA SER A 121 -8.28 -26.55 19.48
C SER A 121 -8.64 -25.46 18.45
N GLY A 122 -8.44 -25.74 17.17
CA GLY A 122 -8.71 -24.82 16.05
C GLY A 122 -7.63 -23.79 15.69
N GLY A 123 -6.38 -23.95 16.16
CA GLY A 123 -5.26 -23.08 15.78
C GLY A 123 -4.64 -23.39 14.40
N LEU A 124 -4.02 -22.38 13.78
CA LEU A 124 -3.27 -22.52 12.51
C LEU A 124 -1.95 -23.28 12.73
N ASP A 125 -1.66 -24.27 11.88
CA ASP A 125 -0.44 -25.08 11.95
C ASP A 125 0.80 -24.27 11.57
N THR A 126 1.71 -24.09 12.53
CA THR A 126 2.96 -23.31 12.36
C THR A 126 4.17 -24.20 11.98
N GLY A 127 3.93 -25.42 11.48
CA GLY A 127 4.99 -26.31 10.98
C GLY A 127 5.83 -27.00 12.07
N GLY A 128 5.36 -27.04 13.32
CA GLY A 128 6.03 -27.77 14.40
C GLY A 128 5.89 -29.29 14.21
N ASN A 129 7.02 -29.99 14.03
CA ASN A 129 7.08 -31.45 13.83
C ASN A 129 6.14 -32.27 14.76
N GLN A 130 5.13 -32.92 14.18
CA GLN A 130 4.09 -33.75 14.83
C GLN A 130 4.46 -35.24 14.91
N GLN A 131 5.72 -35.61 14.70
CA GLN A 131 6.18 -36.99 14.54
C GLN A 131 6.04 -37.91 15.78
N ASN A 132 5.45 -37.45 16.89
CA ASN A 132 5.21 -38.30 18.06
C ASN A 132 3.73 -38.40 18.49
N ALA A 133 2.79 -38.10 17.59
CA ALA A 133 1.35 -38.14 17.90
C ALA A 133 0.61 -39.31 17.25
N THR A 134 1.29 -40.42 16.93
CA THR A 134 0.62 -41.68 16.51
C THR A 134 1.47 -42.88 16.91
N LEU A 135 1.25 -43.42 18.11
CA LEU A 135 1.74 -44.75 18.47
C LEU A 135 0.78 -45.48 19.44
N ASP A 136 -0.53 -45.30 19.28
CA ASP A 136 -1.54 -46.07 20.02
C ASP A 136 -2.63 -46.61 19.07
N HIS A 137 -2.25 -47.53 18.16
CA HIS A 137 -3.21 -48.37 17.44
C HIS A 137 -2.57 -49.64 16.86
N ARG A 138 -2.08 -50.53 17.73
CA ARG A 138 -1.92 -51.95 17.36
C ARG A 138 -1.92 -52.85 18.60
N GLY A 139 -3.10 -53.39 18.90
CA GLY A 139 -3.26 -54.50 19.82
C GLY A 139 -4.34 -55.42 19.25
N GLU A 140 -3.94 -56.31 18.35
CA GLU A 140 -4.77 -57.45 17.99
C GLU A 140 -4.82 -58.43 19.17
N LYS A 141 -6.02 -58.88 19.53
CA LYS A 141 -6.44 -60.29 19.60
C LYS A 141 -7.94 -60.37 19.84
#